data_AF-A0A3C0BGN8-F1
#
_entry.id   AF-A0A3C0BGN8-F1
#
_cell.length_a   1.000
_cell.length_b   1.000
_cell.length_c   1.000
_cell.angle_alpha   90.00
_cell.angle_beta   90.00
_cell.angle_gamma   90.00
#
_symmetry.space_group_name_H-M   'P 1'
#
loop_
_entity.id
_entity.type
_entity.pdbx_description
1 polymer ?
#
loop_
_entity_poly.entity_id
_entity_poly.type
_entity_poly.pdbx_seq_one_letter_code
_entity_poly.pdbx_strand_id
1 'polypeptide(L)'
;KAFEQCAGFLKIPESGDPLDNTWVHPENYEAAREVLPLVQKNEQVSAALKKQLEEKYGIGDTTLSDIVEELKKPNRDPRDGYPAPIMQKGVVQFEDLKEGMKVTGKIKNVVDFGAFVDIG
;
A
#
# COMPACT_ATOMS: atom_id res chain seq x y z
N LYS A 1 16.54 -6.95 -17.43
CA LYS A 1 16.91 -7.51 -16.10
C LYS A 1 16.78 -6.49 -14.97
N ALA A 2 17.71 -5.54 -14.77
CA ALA A 2 17.57 -4.59 -13.65
C ALA A 2 16.30 -3.72 -13.75
N PHE A 3 16.01 -3.17 -14.93
CA PHE A 3 14.80 -2.39 -15.17
C PHE A 3 13.53 -3.17 -14.85
N GLU A 4 13.35 -4.33 -15.47
CA GLU A 4 12.20 -5.24 -15.28
C GLU A 4 11.97 -5.67 -13.83
N GLN A 5 13.01 -5.80 -13.02
CA GLN A 5 12.86 -6.18 -11.61
C GLN A 5 12.54 -4.98 -10.71
N CYS A 6 12.87 -3.76 -11.14
CA CYS A 6 12.76 -2.56 -10.30
C CYS A 6 11.63 -1.62 -10.72
N ALA A 7 11.21 -1.63 -11.98
CA ALA A 7 10.31 -0.61 -12.55
C ALA A 7 8.95 -0.57 -11.85
N GLY A 8 8.40 -1.72 -11.45
CA GLY A 8 7.12 -1.78 -10.73
C GLY A 8 7.15 -1.23 -9.29
N PHE A 9 8.35 -0.94 -8.75
CA PHE A 9 8.52 -0.40 -7.40
C PHE A 9 8.91 1.07 -7.38
N LEU A 10 9.15 1.67 -8.55
CA LEU A 10 9.60 3.05 -8.70
C LEU A 10 8.47 3.87 -9.30
N LYS A 11 7.90 4.78 -8.50
CA LYS A 11 6.88 5.72 -8.97
C LYS A 11 7.50 7.07 -9.32
N ILE A 12 7.05 7.67 -10.41
CA ILE A 12 7.53 8.96 -10.92
C ILE A 12 6.33 9.91 -10.99
N PRO A 13 6.03 10.67 -9.91
CA PRO A 13 4.85 11.54 -9.86
C PRO A 13 4.84 12.66 -10.91
N GLU A 14 6.02 13.10 -11.35
CA GLU A 14 6.20 14.19 -12.33
C GLU A 14 6.24 13.69 -13.78
N SER A 15 6.04 12.39 -14.03
CA SER A 15 6.07 11.86 -15.39
C SER A 15 4.89 12.37 -16.22
N GLY A 16 5.12 12.51 -17.53
CA GLY A 16 4.06 12.81 -18.49
C GLY A 16 3.09 11.65 -18.70
N ASP A 17 3.45 10.43 -18.30
CA ASP A 17 2.56 9.26 -18.35
C ASP A 17 1.90 9.02 -16.98
N PRO A 18 0.55 9.04 -16.88
CA PRO A 18 -0.15 8.73 -15.65
C PRO A 18 0.16 7.35 -15.06
N LEU A 19 0.54 6.37 -15.88
CA LEU A 19 0.84 5.01 -15.44
C LEU A 19 2.13 4.93 -14.62
N ASP A 20 3.09 5.84 -14.83
CA ASP A 20 4.36 5.87 -14.08
C ASP A 20 4.17 6.26 -12.61
N ASN A 21 3.01 6.78 -12.25
CA ASN A 21 2.63 7.10 -10.88
C ASN A 21 1.74 6.02 -10.24
N THR A 22 1.74 4.81 -10.79
CA THR A 22 0.96 3.65 -10.32
C THR A 22 1.89 2.48 -9.99
N TRP A 23 1.38 1.48 -9.28
CA TRP A 23 2.11 0.21 -9.07
C TRP A 23 2.02 -0.75 -10.28
N VAL A 24 1.50 -0.30 -11.43
CA VAL A 24 1.41 -1.12 -12.64
C VAL A 24 2.80 -1.27 -13.26
N HIS A 25 3.21 -2.50 -13.54
CA HIS A 25 4.49 -2.76 -14.20
C HIS A 25 4.46 -2.32 -15.68
N PRO A 26 5.55 -1.74 -16.24
CA PRO A 26 5.61 -1.33 -17.66
C PRO A 26 5.26 -2.41 -18.69
N GLU A 27 5.50 -3.67 -18.35
CA GLU A 27 5.11 -4.83 -19.17
C GLU A 27 3.59 -4.88 -19.44
N ASN A 28 2.79 -4.34 -18.52
CA ASN A 28 1.33 -4.34 -18.61
C ASN A 28 0.76 -2.98 -19.04
N TYR A 29 1.58 -2.03 -19.49
CA TYR A 29 1.11 -0.69 -19.88
C TYR A 29 0.13 -0.74 -21.06
N GLU A 30 0.31 -1.65 -22.01
CA GLU A 30 -0.60 -1.77 -23.15
C GLU A 30 -2.02 -2.14 -22.70
N ALA A 31 -2.14 -3.13 -21.80
CA ALA A 31 -3.42 -3.51 -21.21
C ALA A 31 -3.98 -2.40 -20.31
N ALA A 32 -3.14 -1.76 -19.49
CA ALA A 32 -3.56 -0.68 -18.60
C ALA A 32 -4.08 0.54 -19.36
N ARG A 33 -3.51 0.89 -20.52
CA ARG A 33 -3.99 2.00 -21.36
C ARG A 33 -5.39 1.78 -21.92
N GLU A 34 -5.78 0.53 -22.21
CA GLU A 34 -7.14 0.22 -22.65
C GLU A 34 -8.17 0.35 -21.52
N VAL A 35 -7.75 0.08 -20.29
CA VAL A 35 -8.59 0.12 -19.09
C VAL A 35 -8.67 1.52 -18.48
N LEU A 36 -7.58 2.30 -18.56
CA LEU A 36 -7.44 3.65 -18.02
C LEU A 36 -8.62 4.59 -18.35
N PRO A 37 -9.08 4.74 -19.61
CA PRO A 37 -10.18 5.64 -19.92
C PRO A 37 -11.52 5.21 -19.30
N LEU A 38 -11.74 3.91 -19.09
CA LEU A 38 -12.94 3.39 -18.44
C LEU A 38 -12.92 3.70 -16.95
N VAL A 39 -11.77 3.48 -16.31
CA VAL A 39 -11.58 3.79 -14.89
C VAL A 39 -11.69 5.29 -14.62
N GLN A 40 -11.12 6.14 -15.48
CA GLN A 40 -11.25 7.61 -15.38
C GLN A 40 -12.70 8.10 -15.53
N LYS A 41 -13.51 7.41 -16.33
CA LYS A 41 -14.96 7.69 -16.46
C LYS A 41 -15.80 7.09 -15.34
N ASN A 42 -15.17 6.43 -14.36
CA ASN A 42 -15.84 5.68 -13.30
C ASN A 42 -16.76 4.56 -13.83
N GLU A 43 -16.51 4.08 -15.04
CA GLU A 43 -17.24 2.96 -15.62
C GLU A 43 -16.68 1.63 -15.10
N GLN A 44 -17.57 0.67 -14.86
CA GLN A 44 -17.15 -0.67 -14.48
C GLN A 44 -16.54 -1.38 -15.68
N VAL A 45 -15.31 -1.85 -15.49
CA VAL A 45 -14.65 -2.76 -16.43
C VAL A 45 -15.42 -4.07 -16.44
N SER A 46 -16.07 -4.37 -17.56
CA SER A 46 -16.90 -5.58 -17.69
C SER A 46 -16.04 -6.85 -17.70
N ALA A 47 -16.58 -7.96 -17.20
CA ALA A 47 -15.89 -9.25 -17.24
C ALA A 47 -15.57 -9.72 -18.67
N ALA A 48 -16.39 -9.31 -19.66
CA ALA A 48 -16.13 -9.57 -21.07
C ALA A 48 -14.87 -8.87 -21.57
N LEU A 49 -14.65 -7.61 -21.15
CA LEU A 49 -13.45 -6.87 -21.52
C LEU A 49 -12.20 -7.44 -20.85
N LYS A 50 -12.29 -7.86 -19.58
CA LYS A 50 -11.19 -8.56 -18.90
C LYS A 50 -10.76 -9.78 -19.70
N LYS A 51 -11.72 -10.64 -20.07
CA LYS A 51 -11.44 -11.86 -20.83
C LYS A 51 -10.81 -11.58 -22.21
N GLN A 52 -11.23 -10.51 -22.88
CA GLN A 52 -10.61 -10.06 -24.13
C GLN A 52 -9.15 -9.62 -23.92
N LEU A 53 -8.85 -8.91 -22.83
CA LEU A 53 -7.51 -8.48 -22.49
C LEU A 53 -6.61 -9.66 -22.07
N GLU A 54 -7.15 -10.66 -21.38
CA GLU A 54 -6.46 -11.91 -21.06
C GLU A 54 -5.99 -12.63 -22.32
N GLU A 55 -6.89 -12.82 -23.28
CA GLU A 55 -6.57 -13.49 -24.56
C GLU A 55 -5.63 -12.66 -25.43
N LYS A 56 -5.75 -11.33 -25.39
CA LYS A 56 -4.95 -10.42 -26.22
C LYS A 56 -3.53 -10.22 -25.71
N TYR A 57 -3.35 -10.10 -24.39
CA TYR A 57 -2.06 -9.77 -23.77
C TYR A 57 -1.44 -10.93 -22.98
N GLY A 58 -2.14 -12.06 -22.84
CA GLY A 58 -1.64 -13.23 -22.10
C GLY A 58 -1.55 -12.99 -20.58
N ILE A 59 -2.29 -12.00 -20.06
CA ILE A 59 -2.29 -11.60 -18.65
C ILE A 59 -3.34 -12.44 -17.90
N GLY A 60 -3.06 -12.84 -16.65
CA GLY A 60 -4.04 -13.54 -15.81
C GLY A 60 -5.14 -12.62 -15.27
N ASP A 61 -6.31 -13.19 -14.98
CA ASP A 61 -7.47 -12.46 -14.38
C ASP A 61 -7.10 -11.71 -13.09
N THR A 62 -6.23 -12.32 -12.28
CA THR A 62 -5.73 -11.73 -11.04
C THR A 62 -4.96 -10.44 -11.31
N THR A 63 -4.00 -10.47 -12.23
CA THR A 63 -3.20 -9.30 -12.62
C THR A 63 -4.06 -8.20 -13.23
N LEU A 64 -5.06 -8.54 -14.06
CA LEU A 64 -5.99 -7.55 -14.61
C LEU A 64 -6.86 -6.91 -13.52
N SER A 65 -7.31 -7.71 -12.55
CA SER A 65 -8.06 -7.20 -11.41
C SER A 65 -7.22 -6.25 -10.56
N ASP A 66 -5.96 -6.59 -10.31
CA ASP A 66 -5.00 -5.74 -9.60
C ASP A 66 -4.77 -4.42 -10.34
N ILE A 67 -4.57 -4.46 -11.67
CA ILE A 67 -4.44 -3.26 -12.51
C ILE A 67 -5.67 -2.36 -12.38
N VAL A 68 -6.89 -2.93 -12.44
CA VAL A 68 -8.13 -2.16 -12.30
C VAL A 68 -8.25 -1.51 -10.93
N GLU A 69 -7.92 -2.22 -9.86
CA GLU A 69 -7.94 -1.67 -8.50
C GLU A 69 -6.90 -0.57 -8.30
N GLU A 70 -5.70 -0.77 -8.84
CA GLU A 70 -4.61 0.19 -8.76
C GLU A 70 -4.94 1.49 -9.51
N LEU A 71 -5.51 1.38 -10.71
CA LEU A 71 -5.96 2.54 -11.50
C LEU A 71 -7.10 3.32 -10.82
N LYS A 72 -7.90 2.69 -9.96
CA LYS A 72 -8.95 3.38 -9.18
C LYS A 72 -8.37 4.18 -8.01
N LYS A 73 -7.22 3.77 -7.48
CA LYS A 73 -6.56 4.41 -6.32
C LYS A 73 -5.07 4.63 -6.63
N PRO A 74 -4.76 5.52 -7.60
CA PRO A 74 -3.37 5.84 -7.89
C PRO A 74 -2.72 6.39 -6.62
N ASN A 75 -1.54 5.87 -6.27
CA ASN A 75 -0.81 6.17 -5.03
C ASN A 75 -1.39 5.62 -3.72
N ARG A 76 -2.08 4.48 -3.75
CA ARG A 76 -2.38 3.76 -2.50
C ARG A 76 -1.08 3.48 -1.72
N ASP A 77 -0.98 4.02 -0.51
CA ASP A 77 0.06 3.62 0.44
C ASP A 77 -0.44 2.36 1.17
N PRO A 78 0.28 1.23 1.09
CA PRO A 78 -0.09 0.03 1.84
C PRO A 78 -0.13 0.28 3.36
N ARG A 79 0.50 1.36 3.84
CA ARG A 79 0.58 1.74 5.26
C ARG A 79 -0.62 2.54 5.77
N ASP A 80 -1.47 3.08 4.89
CA ASP A 80 -2.60 3.91 5.31
C ASP A 80 -3.61 3.16 6.21
N GLY A 81 -3.67 1.83 6.11
CA GLY A 81 -4.50 0.98 6.96
C GLY A 81 -3.87 0.56 8.27
N TYR A 82 -2.59 0.88 8.51
CA TYR A 82 -1.90 0.51 9.74
C TYR A 82 -2.19 1.52 10.84
N PRO A 83 -2.25 1.09 12.12
CA PRO A 83 -2.36 2.01 13.22
C PRO A 83 -1.20 3.01 13.15
N ALA A 84 -1.51 4.29 13.31
CA ALA A 84 -0.51 5.34 13.32
C ALA A 84 0.60 5.00 14.32
N PRO A 85 1.87 5.35 14.02
CA PRO A 85 2.96 5.21 14.98
C PRO A 85 2.52 5.81 16.30
N ILE A 86 2.66 5.06 17.39
CA ILE A 86 2.35 5.54 18.73
C ILE A 86 3.40 6.61 19.06
N MET A 87 3.10 7.85 18.72
CA MET A 87 3.84 9.00 19.23
C MET A 87 3.67 8.98 20.75
N GLN A 88 4.78 9.03 21.50
CA GLN A 88 4.75 9.12 22.96
C GLN A 88 3.89 10.33 23.34
N LYS A 89 2.65 10.07 23.76
CA LYS A 89 1.73 11.09 24.24
C LYS A 89 2.17 11.47 25.65
N GLY A 90 3.06 12.45 25.73
CA GLY A 90 3.49 13.05 26.99
C GLY A 90 4.38 12.14 27.82
N VAL A 91 5.34 12.74 28.51
CA VAL A 91 6.03 12.09 29.64
C VAL A 91 4.96 11.80 30.68
N VAL A 92 4.70 10.54 30.97
CA VAL A 92 3.73 10.19 32.03
C VAL A 92 4.46 10.48 33.34
N GLN A 93 4.05 11.52 34.06
CA GLN A 93 4.66 11.79 35.37
C GLN A 93 4.19 10.74 36.38
N PHE A 94 5.02 10.44 37.37
CA PHE A 94 4.71 9.39 38.35
C PHE A 94 3.41 9.69 39.12
N GLU A 95 3.12 10.98 39.29
CA GLU A 95 1.94 11.52 39.97
C GLU A 95 0.63 11.21 39.21
N ASP A 96 0.70 10.97 37.90
CA ASP A 96 -0.48 10.66 37.07
C ASP A 96 -0.84 9.17 37.09
N LEU A 97 0.03 8.31 37.63
CA LEU A 97 -0.16 6.87 37.67
C LEU A 97 -1.13 6.46 38.77
N LYS A 98 -2.09 5.61 38.41
CA LYS A 98 -3.06 5.01 39.33
C LYS A 98 -3.09 3.50 39.15
N GLU A 99 -3.34 2.79 40.25
CA GLU A 99 -3.52 1.34 40.21
C GLU A 99 -4.67 0.96 39.26
N GLY A 100 -4.43 -0.06 38.41
CA GLY A 100 -5.38 -0.51 37.39
C GLY A 100 -5.33 0.27 36.06
N MET A 101 -4.51 1.32 35.97
CA MET A 101 -4.32 2.07 34.72
C MET A 101 -3.59 1.23 33.67
N LYS A 102 -4.14 1.18 32.45
CA LYS A 102 -3.48 0.55 31.30
C LYS A 102 -2.62 1.60 30.60
N VAL A 103 -1.31 1.36 30.58
CA VAL A 103 -0.32 2.22 29.94
C VAL A 103 0.40 1.48 28.82
N THR A 104 0.86 2.24 27.83
CA THR A 104 1.66 1.72 26.72
C THR A 104 3.11 2.11 26.94
N GLY A 105 4.02 1.14 26.92
CA GLY A 105 5.45 1.38 27.08
C GLY A 105 6.32 0.52 26.16
N LYS A 106 7.60 0.86 26.08
CA LYS A 106 8.62 0.18 25.30
C LYS A 106 9.53 -0.66 26.20
N ILE A 107 9.81 -1.90 25.81
CA ILE A 107 10.73 -2.77 26.55
C ILE A 107 12.16 -2.20 26.45
N LYS A 108 12.78 -1.89 27.58
CA LYS A 108 14.19 -1.47 27.69
C LYS A 108 15.13 -2.66 27.83
N ASN A 109 14.78 -3.61 28.67
CA ASN A 109 15.62 -4.78 28.94
C ASN A 109 14.76 -5.99 29.34
N VAL A 110 15.23 -7.19 29.00
CA VAL A 110 14.61 -8.46 29.38
C VAL A 110 15.63 -9.26 30.18
N VAL A 111 15.19 -9.79 31.33
CA VAL A 111 15.98 -10.58 32.26
C VAL A 111 15.21 -11.84 32.64
N ASP A 112 15.88 -12.81 33.26
CA ASP A 112 15.29 -14.13 33.55
C ASP A 112 14.03 -14.06 34.45
N PHE A 113 13.89 -13.01 35.25
CA PHE A 113 12.75 -12.81 36.15
C PHE A 113 11.73 -11.77 35.66
N GLY A 114 11.88 -11.21 34.46
CA GLY A 114 10.92 -10.25 33.93
C GLY A 114 11.46 -9.31 32.85
N ALA A 115 10.71 -8.23 32.59
CA ALA A 115 11.09 -7.21 31.63
C ALA A 115 10.92 -5.82 32.23
N PHE A 116 11.87 -4.95 31.94
CA PHE A 116 11.82 -3.53 32.29
C PHE A 116 11.18 -2.77 31.15
N VAL A 117 10.03 -2.17 31.41
CA VAL A 117 9.25 -1.40 30.42
C VAL A 117 9.34 0.08 30.76
N ASP A 118 9.73 0.87 29.77
CA ASP A 118 9.72 2.33 29.80
C ASP A 118 8.36 2.83 29.30
N ILE A 119 7.59 3.47 30.15
CA ILE A 119 6.24 3.98 29.83
C ILE A 119 6.23 5.47 29.45
N GLY A 120 7.41 6.09 29.27
CA GLY A 120 7.56 7.49 28.88
C GLY A 120 8.30 8.28 29.93
#